data_AF-A0A2G9G7Q2-F1
#
_entry.id   AF-A0A2G9G7Q2-F1
#
_cell.length_a   1.000
_cell.length_b   1.000
_cell.length_c   1.000
_cell.angle_alpha   90.00
_cell.angle_beta   90.00
_cell.angle_gamma   90.00
#
_symmetry.space_group_name_H-M   'P 1'
#
loop_
_entity.id
_entity.type
_entity.pdbx_description
1 polymer ?
#
loop_
_entity_poly.entity_id
_entity_poly.type
_entity_poly.pdbx_seq_one_letter_code
_entity_poly.pdbx_strand_id
1 'polypeptide(L)' 'MEAAAEDVCRTPQRYKIPAAAVCPAAPKKKAAVFLKQQIAPRDGYFQPPDLELFFAVAFRREV' A
#
# COMPACT_ATOMS: atom_id res chain seq x y z
N MET A 1 30.39 36.65 17.28
CA MET A 1 29.56 35.67 18.02
C MET A 1 28.28 35.51 17.22
N GLU A 2 28.28 34.56 16.29
CA GLU A 2 27.22 34.37 15.30
C GLU A 2 26.30 33.26 15.80
N ALA A 3 25.11 33.64 16.26
CA ALA A 3 24.06 32.74 16.71
C ALA A 3 22.77 33.15 16.02
N ALA A 4 22.67 32.92 14.71
CA ALA A 4 21.47 33.24 13.93
C ALA A 4 21.23 32.29 12.74
N ALA A 5 21.79 31.08 12.77
CA ALA A 5 21.60 30.10 11.68
C ALA A 5 20.54 29.03 11.98
N GLU A 6 19.98 28.97 13.20
CA GLU A 6 19.17 27.81 13.62
C GLU A 6 17.67 27.93 13.31
N ASP A 7 17.18 29.12 12.95
CA ASP A 7 15.74 29.37 12.76
C ASP A 7 15.32 29.59 11.29
N VAL A 8 16.27 29.60 10.34
CA VAL A 8 15.97 29.88 8.91
C VAL A 8 15.24 28.72 8.23
N CYS A 9 15.40 27.49 8.71
CA CYS A 9 14.81 26.28 8.12
C CYS A 9 13.86 25.56 9.07
N ARG A 10 12.96 26.29 9.74
CA ARG A 10 12.01 25.68 10.68
C ARG A 10 10.58 25.69 10.14
N THR A 11 9.86 24.59 10.33
CA THR A 11 8.46 24.48 9.92
C THR A 11 7.62 25.56 10.65
N PRO A 12 6.91 26.43 9.91
CA PRO A 12 6.10 27.49 10.50
C PRO A 12 5.04 26.91 11.45
N GLN A 13 4.92 27.50 12.64
CA GLN A 13 4.13 26.92 13.74
C GLN A 13 2.64 26.73 13.40
N ARG A 14 2.10 27.57 12.52
CA ARG A 14 0.69 27.51 12.07
C ARG A 14 0.35 26.28 11.24
N TYR A 15 1.34 25.56 10.70
CA TYR A 15 1.15 24.39 9.83
C TYR A 15 1.77 23.12 10.40
N LYS A 16 2.00 23.06 11.71
CA LYS A 16 2.50 21.85 12.36
C LYS A 16 1.40 20.79 12.39
N ILE A 17 1.70 19.62 11.81
CA ILE A 17 0.85 18.44 11.96
C ILE A 17 0.93 18.00 13.44
N PRO A 18 -0.20 17.80 14.14
CA PRO A 18 -0.18 17.28 15.50
C PRO A 18 0.53 15.92 15.51
N ALA A 19 1.46 15.72 16.45
CA ALA A 19 2.06 14.40 16.65
C ALA A 19 0.95 13.41 17.00
N ALA A 20 0.77 12.38 16.16
CA ALA A 20 -0.20 11.33 16.43
C ALA A 20 0.21 10.61 17.74
N ALA A 21 -0.70 10.55 18.71
CA ALA A 21 -0.42 10.00 20.03
C ALA A 21 -0.17 8.48 20.01
N VAL A 22 -0.77 7.76 19.04
CA VAL A 22 -0.61 6.31 18.85
C VAL A 22 -0.86 5.99 17.37
N CYS A 23 -0.05 5.11 16.78
CA CYS A 23 -0.31 4.61 15.43
C CYS A 23 -1.66 3.87 15.39
N PRO A 24 -2.50 4.05 14.35
CA PRO A 24 -3.68 3.22 14.20
C PRO A 24 -3.30 1.74 14.15
N ALA A 25 -4.17 0.87 14.65
CA ALA A 25 -3.92 -0.57 14.63
C ALA A 25 -3.67 -1.06 13.19
N ALA A 26 -2.72 -2.00 13.04
CA ALA A 26 -2.36 -2.52 11.74
C ALA A 26 -3.59 -3.10 11.01
N PRO A 27 -3.74 -2.84 9.70
CA PRO A 27 -4.82 -3.42 8.93
C PRO A 27 -4.76 -4.96 8.97
N LYS A 28 -5.91 -5.61 9.13
CA LYS A 28 -6.00 -7.07 9.21
C LYS A 28 -5.68 -7.67 7.84
N LYS A 29 -4.81 -8.68 7.80
CA LYS A 29 -4.60 -9.48 6.59
C LYS A 29 -5.92 -10.12 6.17
N LYS A 30 -6.30 -9.98 4.90
CA LYS A 30 -7.44 -10.70 4.33
C LYS A 30 -7.16 -12.20 4.40
N ALA A 31 -8.18 -12.99 4.72
CA ALA A 31 -8.06 -14.44 4.68
C ALA A 31 -7.66 -14.88 3.27
N ALA A 32 -6.76 -15.85 3.17
CA ALA A 32 -6.28 -16.43 1.92
C ALA A 32 -7.38 -17.25 1.24
N VAL A 33 -8.46 -16.60 0.77
CA VAL A 33 -9.56 -17.29 0.06
C VAL A 33 -9.15 -17.65 -1.38
N PHE A 34 -8.13 -16.99 -1.93
CA PHE A 34 -7.70 -17.13 -3.34
C PHE A 34 -6.35 -17.82 -3.54
N LEU A 35 -5.75 -18.37 -2.50
CA LEU A 35 -4.68 -19.34 -2.67
C LEU A 35 -5.33 -20.71 -2.86
N LYS A 36 -6.06 -20.89 -3.98
CA LYS A 36 -6.12 -22.24 -4.57
C LYS A 36 -4.67 -22.67 -4.62
N GLN A 37 -4.32 -23.74 -3.91
CA GLN A 37 -2.97 -24.30 -3.95
C GLN A 37 -2.59 -24.35 -5.41
N GLN A 38 -1.76 -23.39 -5.83
CA GLN A 38 -1.34 -23.30 -7.21
C GLN A 38 -0.35 -24.45 -7.26
N ILE A 39 -0.85 -25.63 -7.64
CA ILE A 39 0.01 -26.78 -7.93
C ILE A 39 1.04 -26.19 -8.88
N ALA A 40 2.29 -26.16 -8.43
CA ALA A 40 3.36 -25.61 -9.23
C ALA A 40 3.22 -26.23 -10.62
N PRO A 41 3.14 -25.42 -11.69
CA PRO A 41 3.02 -25.96 -13.04
C PRO A 41 4.09 -27.04 -13.21
N ARG A 42 3.75 -28.15 -13.87
CA ARG A 42 4.62 -29.33 -13.96
C ARG A 42 6.01 -28.99 -14.51
N ASP A 43 6.09 -27.95 -15.33
CA ASP A 43 7.31 -27.42 -15.94
C ASP A 43 7.91 -26.20 -15.21
N GLY A 44 7.40 -25.83 -14.03
CA GLY A 44 7.92 -24.75 -13.19
C GLY A 44 7.77 -23.33 -13.75
N TYR A 45 7.36 -23.18 -15.01
CA TYR A 45 7.17 -21.88 -15.63
C TYR A 45 5.93 -21.18 -15.07
N PHE A 46 6.07 -19.87 -14.91
CA PHE A 46 4.95 -18.99 -14.62
C PHE A 46 3.89 -19.14 -15.71
N GLN A 47 2.70 -19.60 -15.34
CA GLN A 47 1.53 -19.56 -16.20
C GLN A 47 0.81 -18.23 -15.93
N PRO A 48 0.98 -17.21 -16.78
CA PRO A 48 0.23 -15.98 -16.62
C PRO A 48 -1.28 -16.31 -16.64
N PRO A 49 -2.08 -15.68 -15.77
CA PRO A 49 -3.53 -15.77 -15.88
C PRO A 49 -3.97 -15.21 -17.24
N ASP A 50 -5.09 -15.72 -17.75
CA ASP A 50 -5.67 -15.22 -18.98
C ASP A 50 -5.97 -13.71 -18.86
N LEU A 51 -5.35 -12.91 -19.73
CA LEU A 51 -5.41 -11.45 -19.66
C LEU A 51 -6.82 -10.95 -19.95
N GLU A 52 -7.51 -11.58 -20.91
CA GLU A 52 -8.89 -11.21 -21.25
C GLU A 52 -9.82 -11.43 -20.04
N LEU A 53 -9.71 -12.57 -19.36
CA LEU A 53 -10.45 -12.84 -18.13
C LEU A 53 -10.09 -11.88 -16.99
N PHE A 54 -8.81 -11.54 -16.84
CA PHE A 54 -8.34 -10.65 -15.77
C PHE A 54 -8.97 -9.26 -15.88
N PHE A 55 -9.01 -8.69 -17.09
CA PHE A 55 -9.62 -7.38 -17.31
C PHE A 55 -11.15 -7.44 -17.35
N ALA A 56 -11.76 -8.55 -17.79
CA ALA A 56 -13.22 -8.70 -17.82
C ALA A 56 -13.86 -8.66 -16.41
N VAL A 57 -13.17 -9.17 -15.38
CA VAL A 57 -13.68 -9.15 -13.99
C VAL A 57 -13.55 -7.77 -13.36
N ALA A 58 -12.46 -7.04 -13.65
CA ALA A 58 -12.20 -5.71 -13.11
C ALA A 58 -13.16 -4.62 -13.63
N PHE A 59 -13.78 -4.83 -14.80
CA PHE A 59 -14.74 -3.88 -15.38
C PHE A 59 -16.15 -3.95 -14.82
N ARG A 60 -16.43 -4.81 -13.81
CA ARG A 60 -17.70 -4.73 -13.07
C ARG A 60 -17.69 -3.53 -12.12
N ARG A 61 -17.92 -2.35 -12.69
CA ARG A 61 -18.30 -1.17 -11.93
C ARG A 61 -19.56 -1.48 -11.13
N GLU A 62 -19.48 -1.26 -9.83
CA GLU A 62 -20.64 -1.22 -8.94
C GLU A 62 -21.65 -0.20 -9.50
N VAL A 63 -22.89 -0.65 -9.69
CA VAL A 63 -24.06 0.20 -9.99
C VAL A 63 -24.79 0.45 -8.68
#